data_AF-A0A345R656-F1
#
_entry.id   AF-A0A345R656-F1
#
_cell.length_a   1.000
_cell.length_b   1.000
_cell.length_c   1.000
_cell.angle_alpha   90.00
_cell.angle_beta   90.00
_cell.angle_gamma   90.00
#
_symmetry.space_group_name_H-M   'P 1'
#
loop_
_entity.id
_entity.type
_entity.pdbx_description
1 polymer ?
#
loop_
_entity_poly.entity_id
_entity_poly.type
_entity_poly.pdbx_seq_one_letter_code
_entity_poly.pdbx_strand_id
1 'polypeptide(L)' 'MTWANGRRSALSADQQAEVRDKIKNGETISAIARHFETSRQTIMRVRNQG' A
#
# COMPACT_ATOMS: atom_id res chain seq x y z
N MET A 1 13.56 -21.41 10.81
CA MET A 1 12.46 -21.55 9.83
C MET A 1 11.13 -21.55 10.57
N THR A 2 10.39 -20.45 10.52
CA THR A 2 8.99 -20.39 10.96
C THR A 2 8.24 -19.41 10.05
N TRP A 3 7.68 -19.91 8.95
CA TRP A 3 6.79 -19.13 8.09
C TRP A 3 5.42 -19.11 8.76
N ALA A 4 5.18 -18.09 9.59
CA ALA A 4 3.85 -17.84 10.13
C ALA A 4 2.91 -17.45 8.98
N ASN A 5 1.96 -18.34 8.74
CA ASN A 5 0.96 -18.34 7.70
C ASN A 5 -0.06 -17.22 7.96
N GLY A 6 -0.11 -16.22 7.08
CA GLY A 6 -1.05 -15.10 7.17
C GLY A 6 -0.52 -13.95 6.33
N ARG A 7 -1.09 -13.76 5.14
CA ARG A 7 -0.64 -12.84 4.08
C ARG A 7 -0.37 -11.44 4.64
N ARG A 8 0.86 -11.15 5.09
CA ARG A 8 1.24 -9.80 5.52
C ARG A 8 0.94 -8.88 4.34
N SER A 9 0.11 -7.87 4.57
CA SER A 9 -0.01 -6.79 3.60
C SER A 9 1.39 -6.27 3.32
N ALA A 10 1.72 -6.04 2.05
CA ALA A 10 3.04 -5.52 1.68
C ALA A 10 3.32 -4.15 2.31
N LEU A 11 2.29 -3.51 2.88
CA LEU A 11 2.36 -2.26 3.62
C LEU A 11 1.79 -2.45 5.03
N SER A 12 2.48 -1.90 6.03
CA SER A 12 1.99 -1.76 7.40
C SER A 12 0.72 -0.89 7.47
N ALA A 13 0.02 -0.90 8.62
CA ALA A 13 -1.18 -0.07 8.79
C ALA A 13 -0.89 1.44 8.60
N ASP A 14 0.25 1.90 9.10
CA ASP A 14 0.67 3.30 8.98
C ASP A 14 0.99 3.66 7.53
N GLN A 15 1.72 2.79 6.82
CA GLN A 15 1.97 2.97 5.38
C GLN A 15 0.68 2.96 4.57
N GLN A 16 -0.33 2.15 4.96
CA GLN A 16 -1.63 2.16 4.30
C GLN A 16 -2.40 3.47 4.54
N ALA A 17 -2.29 4.05 5.74
CA ALA A 17 -2.85 5.37 6.02
C ALA A 17 -2.18 6.45 5.17
N GLU A 18 -0.86 6.44 5.10
CA GLU A 18 -0.10 7.36 4.27
C GLU A 18 -0.44 7.22 2.77
N VAL A 19 -0.62 5.99 2.27
CA VAL A 19 -1.11 5.74 0.90
C VAL A 19 -2.47 6.39 0.67
N ARG A 20 -3.41 6.27 1.62
CA ARG A 20 -4.74 6.89 1.51
C ARG A 20 -4.65 8.42 1.48
N ASP A 21 -3.80 9.00 2.31
CA ASP A 21 -3.59 10.45 2.34
C ASP A 21 -2.96 10.97 1.04
N LYS A 22 -1.94 10.28 0.51
CA LYS A 22 -1.32 10.61 -0.79
C LYS A 22 -2.33 10.53 -1.94
N ILE A 23 -3.18 9.50 -1.96
CA ILE A 23 -4.27 9.38 -2.94
C ILE A 23 -5.25 10.56 -2.81
N LYS A 24 -5.66 10.91 -1.58
CA LYS A 24 -6.56 12.04 -1.30
C LYS A 24 -5.96 13.38 -1.75
N ASN A 25 -4.64 13.53 -1.63
CA ASN A 25 -3.89 14.69 -2.11
C ASN A 25 -3.68 14.71 -3.64
N GLY A 26 -4.23 13.73 -4.37
CA GLY A 26 -4.17 13.68 -5.83
C GLY A 26 -2.88 13.05 -6.40
N GLU A 27 -2.05 12.44 -5.56
CA GLU A 27 -0.82 11.78 -6.03
C GLU A 27 -1.16 10.52 -6.86
N THR A 28 -0.44 10.34 -7.98
CA THR A 28 -0.71 9.21 -8.89
C THR A 28 -0.33 7.88 -8.25
N ILE A 29 -1.11 6.83 -8.55
CA ILE A 29 -0.85 5.45 -8.07
C ILE A 29 0.58 4.97 -8.40
N SER A 30 1.12 5.36 -9.56
CA SER A 30 2.48 5.00 -9.98
C SER A 30 3.57 5.75 -9.21
N ALA A 31 3.34 6.99 -8.76
CA ALA A 31 4.25 7.71 -7.89
C ALA A 31 4.28 7.08 -6.49
N ILE A 32 3.10 6.82 -5.91
CA ILE A 32 2.97 6.18 -4.60
C ILE A 32 3.61 4.78 -4.62
N ALA A 33 3.37 3.99 -5.67
CA ALA A 33 3.96 2.65 -5.80
C ALA A 33 5.49 2.68 -5.80
N ARG A 34 6.10 3.66 -6.48
CA ARG A 34 7.56 3.85 -6.48
C ARG A 34 8.08 4.28 -5.12
N HIS A 35 7.36 5.18 -4.44
CA HIS A 35 7.73 5.66 -3.12
C HIS A 35 7.81 4.54 -2.08
N PHE A 36 6.88 3.59 -2.12
CA PHE A 36 6.85 2.43 -1.22
C PHE A 36 7.51 1.16 -1.78
N GLU A 37 8.25 1.27 -2.89
CA GLU A 37 8.93 0.15 -3.56
C GLU A 37 8.00 -1.07 -3.77
N THR A 38 6.75 -0.81 -4.12
CA THR A 38 5.69 -1.80 -4.23
C THR A 38 5.00 -1.74 -5.59
N SER A 39 4.15 -2.73 -5.85
CA SER A 39 3.37 -2.75 -7.09
C SER A 39 2.20 -1.76 -7.04
N ARG A 40 1.78 -1.25 -8.20
CA ARG A 40 0.53 -0.48 -8.33
C ARG A 40 -0.67 -1.28 -7.82
N GLN A 41 -0.66 -2.61 -7.99
CA GLN A 41 -1.71 -3.50 -7.49
C GLN A 41 -1.81 -3.48 -5.96
N THR A 42 -0.67 -3.35 -5.26
CA THR A 42 -0.65 -3.17 -3.80
C THR A 42 -1.39 -1.90 -3.42
N ILE A 43 -1.04 -0.78 -4.05
CA ILE A 43 -1.67 0.53 -3.80
C ILE A 43 -3.17 0.50 -4.11
N MET A 44 -3.57 -0.11 -5.24
CA MET A 44 -4.99 -0.25 -5.59
C MET A 44 -5.77 -1.12 -4.59
N ARG A 45 -5.14 -2.15 -3.98
CA ARG A 45 -5.80 -2.91 -2.92
C ARG A 45 -6.04 -2.06 -1.68
N VAL A 46 -5.06 -1.25 -1.26
CA VAL A 46 -5.24 -0.33 -0.12
C VAL A 46 -6.35 0.67 -0.40
N ARG A 47 -6.42 1.22 -1.61
CA ARG A 47 -7.51 2.10 -2.04
C ARG A 47 -8.88 1.44 -1.95
N ASN A 48 -8.98 0.16 -2.33
CA ASN A 48 -10.25 -0.58 -2.33
C ASN A 48 -10.60 -1.22 -0.97
N GLN A 49 -9.70 -1.17 0.02
CA GLN A 49 -9.88 -1.73 1.37
C GLN A 49 -10.42 -0.69 2.38
N GLY A 50 -10.81 0.50 1.92
CA GLY A 50 -11.42 1.56 2.71
C GLY A 50 -12.90 1.71 2.43
#